data_AF-A0A497AN54-F1
#
_entry.id   AF-A0A497AN54-F1
#
_cell.length_a   1.000
_cell.length_b   1.000
_cell.length_c   1.000
_cell.angle_alpha   90.00
_cell.angle_beta   90.00
_cell.angle_gamma   90.00
#
_symmetry.space_group_name_H-M   'P 1'
#
loop_
_entity.id
_entity.type
_entity.pdbx_description
1 polymer ?
#
loop_
_entity_poly.entity_id
_entity_poly.type
_entity_poly.pdbx_seq_one_letter_code
_entity_poly.pdbx_strand_id
1 'polypeptide(L)'
;GALKRAVERGTLLEVETTVAGASETVYFANTAKGRAAVKSIERGGWPDELESAARPNVFAMYEANIGTLTPLIADELRAAEREYPAEWIEDAFRAAVSLNKRSWRYIHAILERWHTEGRGEGSRSSEAERRRYVEGEYGEYIEH
;
A
#
# COMPACT_ATOMS: atom_id res chain seq x y z
N GLY A 1 14.55 -23.55 9.12
CA GLY A 1 14.24 -23.19 7.72
C GLY A 1 15.24 -22.18 7.18
N ALA A 2 15.07 -21.74 5.94
CA ALA A 2 15.94 -20.75 5.31
C ALA A 2 15.97 -19.41 6.06
N LEU A 3 14.83 -18.97 6.60
CA LEU A 3 14.70 -17.75 7.43
C LEU A 3 15.54 -17.79 8.69
N LYS A 4 15.41 -18.83 9.52
CA LYS A 4 16.22 -18.99 10.75
C LYS A 4 17.73 -18.87 10.48
N ARG A 5 18.21 -19.50 9.41
CA ARG A 5 19.62 -19.40 9.01
C ARG A 5 20.02 -18.00 8.54
N ALA A 6 19.09 -17.26 7.94
CA ALA A 6 19.33 -15.88 7.51
C ALA A 6 19.38 -14.89 8.69
N VAL A 7 18.59 -15.14 9.75
CA VAL A 7 18.69 -14.43 11.04
C VAL A 7 20.01 -14.78 11.73
N GLU A 8 20.37 -16.06 11.85
CA GLU A 8 21.63 -16.52 12.45
C GLU A 8 22.87 -15.92 11.76
N ARG A 9 22.83 -15.76 10.44
CA ARG A 9 23.90 -15.11 9.66
C ARG A 9 23.88 -13.58 9.72
N GLY A 10 22.92 -12.99 10.41
CA GLY A 10 22.75 -11.54 10.51
C GLY A 10 22.33 -10.86 9.20
N THR A 11 21.81 -11.61 8.22
CA THR A 11 21.27 -11.04 6.98
C THR A 11 19.84 -10.52 7.17
N LEU A 12 19.10 -11.13 8.09
CA LEU A 12 17.78 -10.70 8.52
C LEU A 12 17.79 -10.35 10.01
N LEU A 13 16.88 -9.46 10.39
CA LEU A 13 16.48 -9.14 11.74
C LEU A 13 15.07 -9.73 11.95
N GLU A 14 14.78 -10.11 13.17
CA GLU A 14 13.51 -10.70 13.59
C GLU A 14 12.95 -9.85 14.74
N VAL A 15 11.65 -9.56 14.71
CA VAL A 15 10.95 -8.85 15.78
C VAL A 15 9.58 -9.46 16.00
N GLU A 16 9.22 -9.71 17.24
CA GLU A 16 7.86 -10.10 17.63
C GLU A 16 7.01 -8.86 17.83
N THR A 17 5.82 -8.87 17.28
CA THR A 17 4.87 -7.75 17.40
C THR A 17 3.44 -8.26 17.44
N THR A 18 2.53 -7.42 17.92
CA THR A 18 1.10 -7.74 17.94
C THR A 18 0.40 -7.02 16.81
N VAL A 19 -0.02 -7.76 15.79
CA VAL A 19 -0.84 -7.25 14.67
C VAL A 19 -2.26 -7.72 14.89
N ALA A 20 -3.22 -6.80 14.95
CA ALA A 20 -4.65 -7.10 15.12
C ALA A 20 -4.99 -8.04 16.31
N GLY A 21 -4.18 -8.02 17.37
CA GLY A 21 -4.37 -8.85 18.57
C GLY A 21 -3.74 -10.24 18.50
N ALA A 22 -3.08 -10.60 17.40
CA ALA A 22 -2.28 -11.81 17.27
C ALA A 22 -0.78 -11.49 17.37
N SER A 23 -0.02 -12.33 18.07
CA SER A 23 1.44 -12.24 18.11
C SER A 23 2.00 -12.79 16.81
N GLU A 24 2.70 -11.96 16.05
CA GLU A 24 3.31 -12.30 14.78
C GLU A 24 4.80 -11.98 14.79
N THR A 25 5.57 -12.78 14.07
CA THR A 25 7.01 -12.59 13.89
C THR A 25 7.27 -11.94 12.54
N VAL A 26 7.86 -10.75 12.54
CA VAL A 26 8.15 -9.97 11.33
C VAL A 26 9.66 -9.97 11.07
N TYR A 27 10.04 -10.14 9.81
CA TYR A 27 11.45 -10.18 9.39
C TYR A 27 11.83 -8.95 8.56
N PHE A 28 13.00 -8.39 8.84
CA PHE A 28 13.56 -7.24 8.13
C PHE A 28 14.94 -7.54 7.58
N ALA A 29 15.32 -6.97 6.43
CA ALA A 29 16.71 -6.99 5.99
C ALA A 29 17.60 -6.27 7.01
N ASN A 30 18.79 -6.80 7.33
CA ASN A 30 19.75 -6.15 8.24
C ASN A 30 20.48 -4.96 7.59
N THR A 31 19.71 -4.00 7.10
CA THR A 31 20.15 -2.73 6.56
C THR A 31 19.93 -1.62 7.58
N ALA A 32 20.45 -0.41 7.31
CA ALA A 32 20.19 0.74 8.16
C ALA A 32 18.68 1.02 8.32
N LYS A 33 17.91 0.85 7.24
CA LYS A 33 16.46 1.01 7.23
C LYS A 33 15.74 -0.09 8.03
N GLY A 34 16.10 -1.36 7.83
CA GLY A 34 15.51 -2.46 8.60
C GLY A 34 15.77 -2.35 10.10
N ARG A 35 16.97 -1.91 10.51
CA ARG A 35 17.26 -1.62 11.92
C ARG A 35 16.42 -0.48 12.47
N ALA A 36 16.13 0.55 11.68
CA ALA A 36 15.24 1.64 12.10
C ALA A 36 13.80 1.13 12.29
N ALA A 37 13.32 0.28 11.39
CA ALA A 37 11.99 -0.34 11.47
C ALA A 37 11.82 -1.19 12.75
N VAL A 38 12.77 -2.08 13.06
CA VAL A 38 12.78 -2.89 14.29
C VAL A 38 12.70 -2.00 15.53
N LYS A 39 13.52 -0.95 15.61
CA LYS A 39 13.51 -0.04 16.76
C LYS A 39 12.19 0.72 16.92
N SER A 40 11.45 0.98 15.85
CA SER A 40 10.13 1.62 15.96
C SER A 40 9.11 0.63 16.54
N ILE A 41 9.13 -0.63 16.08
CA ILE A 41 8.27 -1.70 16.59
C ILE A 41 8.53 -1.96 18.08
N GLU A 42 9.80 -2.04 18.49
CA GLU A 42 10.18 -2.20 19.91
C GLU A 42 9.68 -1.05 20.79
N ARG A 43 9.47 0.14 20.21
CA ARG A 43 8.92 1.32 20.88
C ARG A 43 7.38 1.37 20.85
N GLY A 44 6.73 0.31 20.36
CA GLY A 44 5.27 0.23 20.23
C GLY A 44 4.72 1.02 19.03
N GLY A 45 5.57 1.52 18.13
CA GLY A 45 5.17 2.20 16.91
C GLY A 45 5.28 1.30 15.69
N TRP A 46 4.36 1.44 14.74
CA TRP A 46 4.50 0.77 13.45
C TRP A 46 5.27 1.68 12.48
N PRO A 47 6.28 1.19 11.75
CA PRO A 47 6.95 1.98 10.72
C PRO A 47 5.97 2.39 9.62
N ASP A 48 5.88 3.69 9.32
CA ASP A 48 4.99 4.23 8.27
C ASP A 48 5.18 3.53 6.92
N GLU A 49 6.39 3.08 6.62
CA GLU A 49 6.72 2.39 5.35
C GLU A 49 6.25 0.92 5.31
N LEU A 50 5.88 0.31 6.43
CA LEU A 50 5.14 -0.96 6.43
C LEU A 50 3.63 -0.75 6.31
N GLU A 51 3.08 0.38 6.78
CA GLU A 51 1.68 0.72 6.43
C GLU A 51 1.53 0.87 4.91
N SER A 52 2.55 1.41 4.24
CA SER A 52 2.62 1.45 2.78
C SER A 52 2.70 0.06 2.13
N ALA A 53 3.19 -0.97 2.85
CA ALA A 53 3.19 -2.35 2.37
C ALA A 53 1.84 -3.07 2.61
N ALA A 54 1.07 -2.65 3.61
CA ALA A 54 -0.27 -3.16 3.89
C ALA A 54 -1.35 -2.51 3.00
N ARG A 55 -1.11 -1.30 2.50
CA ARG A 55 -1.96 -0.64 1.49
C ARG A 55 -1.48 -1.04 0.10
N PRO A 56 -2.38 -1.32 -0.86
CA PRO A 56 -1.98 -1.54 -2.24
C PRO A 56 -1.17 -0.34 -2.75
N ASN A 57 0.04 -0.59 -3.23
CA ASN A 57 0.85 0.43 -3.89
C ASN A 57 0.12 0.93 -5.16
N VAL A 58 0.23 2.21 -5.51
CA VAL A 58 -0.35 2.78 -6.74
C VAL A 58 -0.02 1.96 -8.00
N PHE A 59 1.17 1.36 -8.09
CA PHE A 59 1.55 0.47 -9.20
C PHE A 59 0.71 -0.80 -9.21
N ALA A 60 0.52 -1.42 -8.05
CA ALA A 60 -0.29 -2.63 -7.91
C ALA A 60 -1.77 -2.35 -8.25
N MET A 61 -2.31 -1.21 -7.81
CA MET A 61 -3.67 -0.78 -8.16
C MET A 61 -3.82 -0.52 -9.67
N TYR A 62 -2.78 0.06 -10.29
CA TYR A 62 -2.76 0.27 -11.73
C TYR A 62 -2.76 -1.07 -12.49
N GLU A 63 -1.85 -1.97 -12.16
CA GLU A 63 -1.70 -3.24 -12.89
C GLU A 63 -2.92 -4.14 -12.74
N ALA A 64 -3.51 -4.21 -11.54
CA ALA A 64 -4.70 -5.01 -11.28
C ALA A 64 -5.94 -4.51 -12.04
N ASN A 65 -6.14 -3.19 -12.13
CA ASN A 65 -7.40 -2.64 -12.66
C ASN A 65 -7.31 -2.12 -14.09
N ILE A 66 -6.14 -1.67 -14.55
CA ILE A 66 -6.00 -0.90 -15.79
C ILE A 66 -5.26 -1.71 -16.85
N GLY A 67 -4.08 -2.24 -16.51
CA GLY A 67 -3.28 -3.02 -17.44
C GLY A 67 -1.79 -2.83 -17.23
N THR A 68 -1.01 -3.09 -18.28
CA THR A 68 0.46 -3.15 -18.18
C THR A 68 1.09 -1.82 -17.80
N LEU A 69 2.04 -1.87 -16.86
CA LEU A 69 2.80 -0.71 -16.44
C LEU A 69 3.87 -0.35 -17.48
N THR A 70 3.72 0.81 -18.12
CA THR A 70 4.74 1.37 -19.00
C THR A 70 5.64 2.34 -18.23
N PRO A 71 6.88 2.62 -18.68
CA PRO A 71 7.76 3.58 -18.00
C PRO A 71 7.14 4.97 -17.82
N LEU A 72 6.43 5.47 -18.83
CA LEU A 72 5.76 6.78 -18.78
C LEU A 72 4.67 6.80 -17.70
N ILE A 73 3.82 5.78 -17.67
CA ILE A 73 2.81 5.64 -16.62
C ILE A 73 3.48 5.51 -15.25
N ALA A 74 4.58 4.76 -15.15
CA ALA A 74 5.29 4.62 -13.88
C ALA A 74 5.79 5.98 -13.34
N ASP A 75 6.26 6.85 -14.22
CA ASP A 75 6.66 8.21 -13.85
C ASP A 75 5.45 9.05 -13.39
N GLU A 76 4.32 8.96 -14.08
CA GLU A 76 3.08 9.65 -13.71
C GLU A 76 2.53 9.17 -12.36
N LEU A 77 2.55 7.87 -12.09
CA LEU A 77 2.12 7.31 -10.81
C LEU A 77 3.03 7.77 -9.66
N ARG A 78 4.36 7.87 -9.86
CA ARG A 78 5.27 8.44 -8.85
C ARG A 78 5.03 9.91 -8.61
N ALA A 79 4.65 10.67 -9.63
CA ALA A 79 4.28 12.07 -9.47
C ALA A 79 3.01 12.18 -8.61
N ALA A 80 1.99 11.37 -8.90
CA ALA A 80 0.76 11.33 -8.14
C ALA A 80 0.98 10.95 -6.66
N GLU A 81 1.83 9.96 -6.35
CA GLU A 81 2.17 9.60 -4.96
C GLU A 81 2.83 10.73 -4.17
N ARG A 82 3.54 11.64 -4.85
CA ARG A 82 4.18 12.80 -4.21
C ARG A 82 3.21 13.96 -4.01
N GLU A 83 2.21 14.07 -4.88
CA GLU A 83 1.28 15.20 -4.94
C GLU A 83 0.02 14.96 -4.13
N TYR A 84 -0.49 13.73 -4.09
CA TYR A 84 -1.78 13.41 -3.51
C TYR A 84 -1.67 12.47 -2.30
N PRO A 85 -2.53 12.63 -1.28
CA PRO A 85 -2.65 11.67 -0.21
C PRO A 85 -3.01 10.27 -0.75
N ALA A 86 -2.43 9.21 -0.16
CA ALA A 86 -2.68 7.83 -0.60
C ALA A 86 -4.17 7.45 -0.59
N GLU A 87 -4.94 7.95 0.38
CA GLU A 87 -6.40 7.76 0.44
C GLU A 87 -7.14 8.37 -0.75
N TRP A 88 -6.64 9.47 -1.31
CA TRP A 88 -7.24 10.07 -2.51
C TRP A 88 -6.94 9.21 -3.74
N ILE A 89 -5.71 8.70 -3.83
CA ILE A 89 -5.33 7.80 -4.93
C ILE A 89 -6.23 6.56 -4.90
N GLU A 90 -6.34 5.87 -3.75
CA GLU A 90 -7.18 4.68 -3.62
C GLU A 90 -8.64 4.95 -4.00
N ASP A 91 -9.22 6.03 -3.49
CA ASP A 91 -10.64 6.32 -3.75
C ASP A 91 -10.89 6.81 -5.19
N ALA A 92 -9.91 7.44 -5.84
CA ALA A 92 -9.98 7.76 -7.26
C ALA A 92 -9.93 6.50 -8.14
N PHE A 93 -9.07 5.53 -7.79
CA PHE A 93 -9.04 4.21 -8.43
C PHE A 93 -10.38 3.50 -8.26
N ARG A 94 -10.91 3.44 -7.04
CA ARG A 94 -12.22 2.83 -6.73
C ARG A 94 -13.34 3.45 -7.56
N ALA A 95 -13.40 4.78 -7.64
CA ALA A 95 -14.39 5.49 -8.44
C ALA A 95 -14.29 5.14 -9.93
N ALA A 96 -13.07 5.13 -10.48
CA ALA A 96 -12.83 4.78 -11.88
C ALA A 96 -13.23 3.33 -12.20
N VAL A 97 -12.91 2.37 -11.33
CA VAL A 97 -13.26 0.95 -11.49
C VAL A 97 -14.76 0.74 -11.41
N SER A 98 -15.41 1.36 -10.42
CA SER A 98 -16.86 1.24 -10.19
C SER A 98 -17.68 1.79 -11.36
N LEU A 99 -17.18 2.85 -12.01
CA LEU A 99 -17.81 3.43 -13.21
C LEU A 99 -17.40 2.73 -14.51
N ASN A 100 -16.58 1.67 -14.43
CA ASN A 100 -15.96 0.99 -15.57
C ASN A 100 -15.19 1.95 -16.50
N LYS A 101 -14.59 3.01 -15.93
CA LYS A 101 -13.75 4.01 -16.59
C LYS A 101 -12.28 3.82 -16.20
N ARG A 102 -11.78 2.60 -16.40
CA ARG A 102 -10.45 2.11 -15.97
C ARG A 102 -9.34 2.68 -16.85
N SER A 103 -9.08 3.97 -16.73
CA SER A 103 -7.99 4.65 -17.42
C SER A 103 -7.31 5.63 -16.48
N TRP A 104 -5.98 5.67 -16.52
CA TRP A 104 -5.22 6.58 -15.68
C TRP A 104 -5.59 8.04 -15.90
N ARG A 105 -5.82 8.45 -17.15
CA ARG A 105 -6.33 9.79 -17.47
C ARG A 105 -7.62 10.15 -16.71
N TYR A 106 -8.53 9.18 -16.52
CA TYR A 106 -9.77 9.41 -15.78
C TYR A 106 -9.51 9.51 -14.26
N ILE A 107 -8.63 8.66 -13.73
CA ILE A 107 -8.22 8.68 -12.32
C ILE A 107 -7.52 10.01 -12.00
N HIS A 108 -6.58 10.43 -12.84
CA HIS A 108 -5.87 11.69 -12.69
C HIS A 108 -6.83 12.88 -12.70
N ALA A 109 -7.83 12.89 -13.58
CA ALA A 109 -8.84 13.95 -13.61
C ALA A 109 -9.68 14.01 -12.31
N ILE A 110 -9.94 12.87 -11.65
CA ILE A 110 -10.59 12.85 -10.33
C ILE A 110 -9.68 13.49 -9.28
N LEU A 111 -8.39 13.13 -9.28
CA LEU A 111 -7.39 13.66 -8.35
C LEU A 111 -7.20 15.17 -8.50
N GLU A 112 -7.03 15.66 -9.73
CA GLU A 112 -6.91 17.10 -10.01
C GLU A 112 -8.16 17.87 -9.56
N ARG A 113 -9.35 17.31 -9.80
CA ARG A 113 -10.59 17.91 -9.33
C ARG A 113 -10.64 18.00 -7.80
N TRP A 114 -10.28 16.94 -7.09
CA TRP A 114 -10.24 16.97 -5.61
C TRP A 114 -9.19 17.93 -5.08
N HIS A 115 -8.06 18.07 -5.77
CA HIS A 115 -7.01 19.02 -5.40
C HIS A 115 -7.43 20.48 -5.59
N THR A 116 -8.21 20.77 -6.63
CA THR A 116 -8.63 22.15 -6.95
C THR A 116 -9.92 22.57 -6.24
N GLU A 117 -10.93 21.70 -6.19
CA GLU A 117 -12.26 22.01 -5.66
C GLU A 117 -12.45 21.58 -4.19
N GLY A 118 -11.49 20.83 -3.66
CA GLY A 118 -11.64 20.10 -2.40
C GLY A 118 -12.41 18.80 -2.60
N ARG A 119 -12.10 17.81 -1.75
CA ARG A 119 -12.77 16.51 -1.74
C ARG A 119 -14.18 16.66 -1.15
N GLY A 120 -15.18 16.88 -2.01
CA GLY A 120 -16.59 17.00 -1.59
C GLY A 120 -17.05 15.81 -0.73
N GLU A 121 -18.06 16.02 0.12
CA GLU A 121 -18.53 15.10 1.19
C GLU A 121 -18.97 13.68 0.75
N GLY A 122 -18.91 13.34 -0.54
CA GLY A 122 -19.29 12.05 -1.09
C GLY A 122 -18.36 10.88 -0.75
N SER A 123 -17.24 11.10 -0.07
CA SER A 123 -16.29 10.05 0.33
C SER A 123 -16.61 9.38 1.67
N ARG A 124 -17.90 9.28 2.01
CA ARG A 124 -18.39 8.52 3.18
C ARG A 124 -18.69 7.05 2.86
N SER A 125 -18.31 6.56 1.67
CA SER A 125 -18.34 5.14 1.30
C SER A 125 -17.26 4.36 2.06
N SER A 126 -17.50 4.28 3.37
CA SER A 126 -17.25 3.20 4.32
C SER A 126 -15.96 2.40 4.19
N GLU A 127 -15.20 2.41 5.28
CA GLU A 127 -14.40 1.30 5.83
C GLU A 127 -14.73 -0.10 5.28
N ALA A 128 -16.02 -0.42 5.10
CA ALA A 128 -16.54 -1.68 4.58
C ALA A 128 -16.17 -1.95 3.09
N GLU A 129 -16.00 -0.91 2.27
CA GLU A 129 -15.63 -1.04 0.86
C GLU A 129 -14.12 -1.16 0.68
N ARG A 130 -13.32 -0.54 1.57
CA ARG A 130 -11.85 -0.77 1.65
C ARG A 130 -11.53 -2.22 1.95
N ARG A 131 -12.23 -2.82 2.93
CA ARG A 131 -12.04 -4.24 3.29
C ARG A 131 -12.28 -5.18 2.11
N ARG A 132 -13.37 -4.99 1.35
CA ARG A 132 -13.69 -5.85 0.19
C ARG A 132 -12.65 -5.77 -0.95
N TYR A 133 -12.00 -4.62 -1.14
CA TYR A 133 -11.00 -4.46 -2.20
C TYR A 133 -9.65 -5.09 -1.82
N VAL A 134 -9.24 -4.96 -0.56
CA VAL A 134 -8.02 -5.60 -0.04
C VAL A 134 -8.17 -7.14 0.03
N GLU A 135 -9.35 -7.63 0.38
CA GLU A 135 -9.62 -9.05 0.61
C GLU A 135 -9.92 -9.84 -0.68
N GLY A 136 -10.30 -9.18 -1.77
CA GLY A 136 -10.77 -9.82 -3.00
C GLY A 136 -9.71 -10.17 -4.06
N GLU A 137 -8.63 -9.39 -4.19
CA GLU A 137 -7.63 -9.59 -5.26
C GLU A 137 -6.18 -9.79 -4.79
N TYR A 138 -5.87 -9.52 -3.52
CA TYR A 138 -4.48 -9.62 -3.01
C TYR A 138 -4.31 -10.70 -1.92
N GLY A 139 -5.36 -11.49 -1.64
CA GLY A 139 -5.28 -12.62 -0.72
C GLY A 139 -4.43 -13.79 -1.21
N GLU A 140 -4.11 -13.86 -2.50
CA GLU A 140 -3.34 -14.97 -3.10
C GLU A 140 -1.81 -14.80 -3.02
N TYR A 141 -1.28 -13.68 -2.52
CA TYR A 141 0.18 -13.48 -2.39
C TYR A 141 0.70 -13.62 -0.96
N ILE A 142 -0.02 -14.34 -0.10
CA ILE A 142 0.50 -14.88 1.17
C ILE A 142 0.32 -16.40 1.14
N GLU A 143 1.17 -17.09 0.39
CA GLU A 143 1.29 -18.55 0.49
C GLU A 143 2.60 -18.91 1.21
N HIS A 144 2.48 -19.93 2.08
CA HIS A 144 3.34 -20.37 3.19
C HIS A 144 4.85 -20.52 2.97
#